data_AF-A0A7X0HR88-F1
#
_entry.id   AF-A0A7X0HR88-F1
#
_cell.length_a   1.000
_cell.length_b   1.000
_cell.length_c   1.000
_cell.angle_alpha   90.00
_cell.angle_beta   90.00
_cell.angle_gamma   90.00
#
_symmetry.space_group_name_H-M   'P 1'
#
loop_
_entity.id
_entity.type
_entity.pdbx_description
1 polymer ?
#
loop_
_entity_poly.entity_id
_entity_poly.type
_entity_poly.pdbx_seq_one_letter_code
_entity_poly.pdbx_strand_id
1 'polypeptide(L)'
;MADMDGKMISIFKESTTSSELHEAMRDIVKLAGVLKEMSDEDYFQSPVKLLKVLRLLNILQEEALGLSEQEMENEKSIYYRYRNLYGEDEDMSLDDVKHLVYVLGKYNWIMKTPSSIKMRSLGKRLLDLLIRLANDSLAYYLHDDITRSLFQAKRDAELSEAYDDKGISGGNKLASMIRNVEEAVKLLKERELEYLANRHALTQVQLINTLMEELEVKMNERIRAFETFEDSLPLTNLFQQGIYTISEGIKISLGTINKIVKFTNLQQTEQTHTIRPELIRNYMIKTFHNPYDEDPDPHQILSFMEQDQYEDEAMDGMWIPVKFAAPLTAEDILDGIDYIENYEPATNEIEEILFIEYGEPEELSDEEIAGKMEESQWKMTKEQIPTEHIERYLEESGGQAQLHSLVFEVGEGKWGDALQSLLGVAAMVSNQRAELGEEIKSNTKITTDTDWEWMEGDLHGRKTVRARKPKR
;
A
#
# COMPACT_ATOMS: atom_id res chain seq x y z
N MET A 1 30.80 35.98 1.81
CA MET A 1 29.73 35.33 1.02
C MET A 1 30.13 33.89 0.69
N ALA A 2 30.43 33.08 1.71
CA ALA A 2 30.87 31.68 1.57
C ALA A 2 30.40 30.83 2.77
N ASP A 3 29.27 31.21 3.37
CA ASP A 3 28.75 30.62 4.61
C ASP A 3 27.21 30.42 4.54
N MET A 4 26.65 30.42 3.32
CA MET A 4 25.23 30.13 3.07
C MET A 4 25.01 28.83 2.26
N ASP A 5 26.07 28.09 1.95
CA ASP A 5 25.92 26.75 1.36
C ASP A 5 25.80 25.75 2.52
N GLY A 6 24.58 25.29 2.79
CA GLY A 6 24.37 24.03 3.52
C GLY A 6 23.36 24.03 4.66
N LYS A 7 22.82 25.18 5.11
CA LYS A 7 21.80 25.16 6.18
C LYS A 7 20.40 25.19 5.60
N MET A 8 19.72 24.04 5.66
CA MET A 8 18.32 23.89 5.27
C MET A 8 17.42 24.90 5.98
N ILE A 9 16.75 25.76 5.20
CA ILE A 9 15.83 26.79 5.70
C ILE A 9 14.45 26.15 5.85
N SER A 10 13.97 26.07 7.09
CA SER A 10 12.66 25.52 7.41
C SER A 10 12.06 26.24 8.61
N ILE A 11 10.79 26.64 8.51
CA ILE A 11 10.04 27.23 9.62
C ILE A 11 9.99 26.32 10.86
N PHE A 12 10.19 25.00 10.67
CA PHE A 12 10.17 24.01 11.74
C PHE A 12 11.53 23.81 12.42
N LYS A 13 12.61 24.30 11.80
CA LYS A 13 13.99 24.22 12.32
C LYS A 13 14.51 25.59 12.81
N GLU A 14 13.83 26.66 12.44
CA GLU A 14 14.20 28.04 12.79
C GLU A 14 13.93 28.34 14.27
N SER A 15 14.79 29.13 14.91
CA SER A 15 14.59 29.52 16.32
C SER A 15 13.35 30.38 16.48
N THR A 16 12.60 30.17 17.57
CA THR A 16 11.44 30.98 17.96
C THR A 16 11.77 32.45 18.19
N THR A 17 13.05 32.79 18.35
CA THR A 17 13.53 34.16 18.55
C THR A 17 13.92 34.88 17.25
N SER A 18 13.90 34.21 16.09
CA SER A 18 14.31 34.85 14.83
C SER A 18 13.28 35.87 14.35
N SER A 19 13.75 37.02 13.87
CA SER A 19 12.91 38.07 13.30
C SER A 19 12.12 37.59 12.08
N GLU A 20 12.76 36.77 11.26
CA GLU A 20 12.28 36.22 10.01
C GLU A 20 11.07 35.29 10.25
N LEU A 21 11.15 34.43 11.27
CA LEU A 21 10.03 33.58 11.67
C LEU A 21 8.85 34.43 12.15
N HIS A 22 9.09 35.46 12.96
CA HIS A 22 8.03 36.36 13.43
C HIS A 22 7.33 37.09 12.28
N GLU A 23 8.08 37.56 11.28
CA GLU A 23 7.49 38.18 10.09
C GLU A 23 6.68 37.19 9.26
N ALA A 24 7.20 35.98 9.03
CA ALA A 24 6.47 34.92 8.34
C ALA A 24 5.17 34.53 9.07
N MET A 25 5.19 34.39 10.40
CA MET A 25 4.00 34.11 11.20
C MET A 25 3.00 35.27 11.16
N ARG A 26 3.47 36.52 11.17
CA ARG A 26 2.59 37.70 11.04
C ARG A 26 1.87 37.72 9.69
N ASP A 27 2.52 37.28 8.62
CA ASP A 27 1.89 37.17 7.30
C ASP A 27 0.78 36.11 7.30
N ILE A 28 1.01 34.95 7.92
CA ILE A 28 -0.02 33.91 8.09
C ILE A 28 -1.20 34.44 8.91
N VAL A 29 -0.95 35.18 10.00
CA VAL A 29 -2.01 35.79 10.80
C VAL A 29 -2.83 36.79 9.99
N LYS A 30 -2.19 37.61 9.15
CA LYS A 30 -2.90 38.55 8.27
C LYS A 30 -3.72 37.83 7.20
N LEU A 31 -3.21 36.74 6.63
CA LEU A 31 -3.96 35.90 5.70
C LEU A 31 -5.19 35.30 6.37
N ALA A 32 -5.01 34.67 7.54
CA ALA A 32 -6.11 34.11 8.32
C ALA A 32 -7.15 35.16 8.69
N GLY A 33 -6.71 36.39 9.01
CA GLY A 33 -7.59 37.51 9.27
C GLY A 33 -8.45 37.90 8.06
N VAL A 34 -7.85 38.03 6.87
CA VAL A 34 -8.59 38.30 5.63
C VAL A 34 -9.58 37.17 5.33
N LEU A 35 -9.15 35.92 5.42
CA LEU A 35 -10.02 34.76 5.18
C LEU A 35 -11.18 34.71 6.17
N LYS A 36 -10.94 35.01 7.45
CA LYS A 36 -11.97 35.05 8.50
C LYS A 36 -12.99 36.15 8.28
N GLU A 37 -12.58 37.35 7.89
CA GLU A 37 -13.52 38.45 7.63
C GLU A 37 -14.25 38.29 6.31
N MET A 38 -13.64 37.58 5.35
CA MET A 38 -14.33 37.11 4.17
C MET A 38 -15.27 35.93 4.44
N SER A 39 -15.24 35.35 5.64
CA SER A 39 -15.99 34.16 6.01
C SER A 39 -17.15 34.38 6.96
N ASP A 40 -17.75 35.57 6.96
CA ASP A 40 -19.06 35.73 7.59
C ASP A 40 -19.98 34.57 7.16
N GLU A 41 -20.80 34.08 8.09
CA GLU A 41 -21.31 32.69 8.20
C GLU A 41 -21.89 32.04 6.91
N ASP A 42 -22.22 32.83 5.88
CA ASP A 42 -22.73 32.39 4.58
C ASP A 42 -21.68 32.20 3.47
N TYR A 43 -20.47 32.78 3.58
CA TYR A 43 -19.50 32.82 2.46
C TYR A 43 -18.77 31.49 2.23
N PHE A 44 -18.44 30.74 3.30
CA PHE A 44 -17.87 29.39 3.14
C PHE A 44 -18.92 28.33 2.83
N GLN A 45 -20.20 28.61 3.05
CA GLN A 45 -21.28 27.68 2.69
C GLN A 45 -21.62 27.76 1.19
N SER A 46 -21.22 28.82 0.48
CA SER A 46 -21.50 28.99 -0.96
C SER A 46 -20.21 29.13 -1.79
N PRO A 47 -19.82 28.09 -2.55
CA PRO A 47 -18.68 28.14 -3.49
C PRO A 47 -18.78 29.29 -4.51
N VAL A 48 -19.99 29.68 -4.86
CA VAL A 48 -20.28 30.77 -5.80
C VAL A 48 -19.84 32.12 -5.22
N LYS A 49 -20.09 32.39 -3.93
CA LYS A 49 -19.64 33.62 -3.27
C LYS A 49 -18.12 33.68 -3.16
N LEU A 50 -17.45 32.57 -2.86
CA LEU A 50 -15.98 32.49 -2.84
C LEU A 50 -15.38 32.82 -4.22
N LEU A 51 -15.96 32.28 -5.29
CA LEU A 51 -15.53 32.59 -6.66
C LEU A 51 -15.64 34.08 -6.98
N LYS A 52 -16.68 34.77 -6.49
CA LYS A 52 -16.83 36.22 -6.68
C LYS A 52 -15.71 37.00 -6.02
N VAL A 53 -15.33 36.62 -4.80
CA VAL A 53 -14.20 37.27 -4.12
C VAL A 53 -12.89 36.99 -4.86
N LEU A 54 -12.65 35.76 -5.29
CA LEU A 54 -11.46 35.42 -6.10
C LEU A 54 -11.40 36.23 -7.41
N ARG A 55 -12.54 36.46 -8.08
CA ARG A 55 -12.63 37.32 -9.27
C ARG A 55 -12.29 38.78 -8.96
N LEU A 56 -12.79 39.35 -7.86
CA LEU A 56 -12.43 40.70 -7.44
C LEU A 56 -10.94 40.81 -7.10
N LEU A 57 -10.40 39.79 -6.43
CA LEU A 57 -8.98 39.72 -6.14
C LEU A 57 -8.14 39.62 -7.41
N ASN A 58 -8.57 38.83 -8.41
CA ASN A 58 -7.90 38.75 -9.71
C ASN A 58 -7.83 40.12 -10.40
N ILE A 59 -8.90 40.91 -10.36
CA ILE A 59 -8.90 42.29 -10.89
C ILE A 59 -7.84 43.17 -10.20
N LEU A 60 -7.71 43.05 -8.87
CA LEU A 60 -6.69 43.75 -8.10
C LEU A 60 -5.27 43.25 -8.43
N GLN A 61 -5.12 41.96 -8.73
CA GLN A 61 -3.84 41.36 -9.15
C GLN A 61 -3.41 41.87 -10.53
N GLU A 62 -4.31 41.89 -11.51
CA GLU A 62 -4.03 42.36 -12.87
C GLU A 62 -3.56 43.81 -12.86
N GLU A 63 -4.18 44.67 -12.05
CA GLU A 63 -3.67 46.03 -11.84
C GLU A 63 -2.31 46.03 -11.15
N ALA A 64 -2.11 45.21 -10.12
CA ALA A 64 -0.84 45.10 -9.41
C ALA A 64 0.32 44.64 -10.30
N LEU A 65 0.03 43.90 -11.37
CA LEU A 65 0.96 43.45 -12.41
C LEU A 65 1.13 44.45 -13.56
N GLY A 66 0.35 45.53 -13.59
CA GLY A 66 0.36 46.53 -14.66
C GLY A 66 -0.30 46.06 -15.96
N LEU A 67 -1.14 45.01 -15.88
CA LEU A 67 -1.89 44.48 -17.02
C LEU A 67 -3.19 45.26 -17.28
N SER A 68 -3.60 46.13 -16.35
CA SER A 68 -4.79 46.96 -16.51
C SER A 68 -4.50 48.26 -17.25
N GLU A 69 -5.32 48.60 -18.25
CA GLU A 69 -5.20 49.85 -19.02
C GLU A 69 -5.54 51.12 -18.21
N GLN A 70 -6.28 50.99 -17.11
CA GLN A 70 -6.77 52.10 -16.29
C GLN A 70 -6.43 51.89 -14.81
N GLU A 71 -5.98 52.94 -14.12
CA GLU A 71 -5.76 52.91 -12.67
C GLU A 71 -7.08 52.75 -11.90
N MET A 72 -7.06 52.03 -10.77
CA MET A 72 -8.23 51.87 -9.91
C MET A 72 -8.27 53.01 -8.89
N GLU A 73 -9.07 54.02 -9.22
CA GLU A 73 -9.23 55.22 -8.41
C GLU A 73 -10.07 54.95 -7.15
N ASN A 74 -11.11 54.12 -7.26
CA ASN A 74 -12.10 53.91 -6.18
C ASN A 74 -12.83 52.56 -6.28
N GLU A 75 -13.71 52.28 -5.32
CA GLU A 75 -14.50 51.03 -5.29
C GLU A 75 -15.45 50.90 -6.48
N LYS A 76 -15.93 52.02 -7.03
CA LYS A 76 -16.79 51.99 -8.22
C LYS A 76 -16.01 51.54 -9.45
N SER A 77 -14.75 51.94 -9.61
CA SER A 77 -13.93 51.47 -10.74
C SER A 77 -13.71 49.96 -10.68
N ILE A 78 -13.50 49.38 -9.48
CA ILE A 78 -13.41 47.93 -9.30
C ILE A 78 -14.75 47.26 -9.68
N TYR A 79 -15.86 47.79 -9.17
CA TYR A 79 -17.19 47.25 -9.42
C TYR A 79 -17.58 47.24 -10.91
N TYR A 80 -17.38 48.34 -11.63
CA TYR A 80 -17.69 48.39 -13.06
C TYR A 80 -16.75 47.52 -13.89
N ARG A 81 -15.48 47.39 -13.50
CA ARG A 81 -14.55 46.47 -14.15
C ARG A 81 -14.97 45.01 -13.96
N TYR A 82 -15.44 44.66 -12.77
CA TYR A 82 -16.01 43.34 -12.50
C TYR A 82 -17.18 43.03 -13.44
N ARG A 83 -18.14 43.96 -13.57
CA ARG A 83 -19.29 43.77 -14.48
C ARG A 83 -18.87 43.65 -15.94
N ASN A 84 -17.86 44.40 -16.37
CA ASN A 84 -17.36 44.35 -17.74
C ASN A 84 -16.66 43.02 -18.07
N LEU A 85 -15.88 42.47 -17.13
CA LEU A 85 -15.10 41.25 -17.34
C LEU A 85 -15.93 39.98 -17.15
N TYR A 86 -16.80 39.94 -16.14
CA TYR A 86 -17.51 38.74 -15.72
C TYR A 86 -19.02 38.76 -15.99
N GLY A 87 -19.54 39.86 -16.57
CA GLY A 87 -20.96 40.02 -16.90
C GLY A 87 -21.80 40.65 -15.78
N GLU A 88 -23.10 40.80 -16.01
CA GLU A 88 -24.04 41.23 -14.98
C GLU A 88 -24.36 40.07 -14.04
N ASP A 89 -23.76 40.08 -12.85
CA ASP A 89 -24.10 39.19 -11.73
C ASP A 89 -25.06 39.94 -10.79
N GLU A 90 -26.33 39.52 -10.73
CA GLU A 90 -27.41 40.18 -9.95
C GLU A 90 -27.11 40.25 -8.45
N ASP A 91 -26.29 39.31 -7.95
CA ASP A 91 -25.95 39.17 -6.55
C ASP A 91 -24.68 39.95 -6.15
N MET A 92 -23.98 40.59 -7.09
CA MET A 92 -22.80 41.41 -6.80
C MET A 92 -23.21 42.87 -6.61
N SER A 93 -23.07 43.35 -5.37
CA SER A 93 -23.33 44.74 -5.03
C SER A 93 -22.06 45.57 -4.93
N LEU A 94 -22.21 46.90 -5.03
CA LEU A 94 -21.12 47.83 -4.74
C LEU A 94 -20.64 47.73 -3.28
N ASP A 95 -21.54 47.35 -2.36
CA ASP A 95 -21.20 47.25 -0.94
C ASP A 95 -20.33 46.04 -0.65
N ASP A 96 -20.46 44.94 -1.41
CA ASP A 96 -19.53 43.80 -1.35
C ASP A 96 -18.11 44.21 -1.73
N VAL A 97 -17.97 45.04 -2.77
CA VAL A 97 -16.68 45.57 -3.21
C VAL A 97 -16.07 46.50 -2.15
N LYS A 98 -16.89 47.38 -1.55
CA LYS A 98 -16.44 48.24 -0.44
C LYS A 98 -16.00 47.43 0.77
N HIS A 99 -16.75 46.38 1.11
CA HIS A 99 -16.41 45.49 2.21
C HIS A 99 -15.05 44.82 1.95
N LEU A 100 -14.85 44.25 0.75
CA LEU A 100 -13.57 43.63 0.39
C LEU A 100 -12.42 44.63 0.47
N VAL A 101 -12.57 45.84 -0.09
CA VAL A 101 -11.54 46.88 -0.02
C VAL A 101 -11.25 47.29 1.44
N TYR A 102 -12.27 47.37 2.28
CA TYR A 102 -12.10 47.65 3.71
C TYR A 102 -11.28 46.54 4.41
N VAL A 103 -11.65 45.27 4.22
CA VAL A 103 -10.95 44.10 4.81
C VAL A 103 -9.50 44.06 4.35
N LEU A 104 -9.25 44.19 3.04
CA LEU A 104 -7.90 44.19 2.49
C LEU A 104 -7.06 45.37 3.00
N GLY A 105 -7.68 46.53 3.23
CA GLY A 105 -7.04 47.69 3.84
C GLY A 105 -6.67 47.44 5.31
N LYS A 106 -7.60 46.87 6.09
CA LYS A 106 -7.43 46.52 7.50
C LYS A 106 -6.23 45.61 7.72
N TYR A 107 -6.03 44.62 6.86
CA TYR A 107 -4.92 43.66 6.94
C TYR A 107 -3.67 44.07 6.16
N ASN A 108 -3.60 45.31 5.66
CA ASN A 108 -2.46 45.86 4.91
C ASN A 108 -2.13 45.14 3.59
N TRP A 109 -3.12 44.54 2.93
CA TRP A 109 -2.94 43.97 1.59
C TRP A 109 -2.95 45.07 0.53
N ILE A 110 -3.75 46.11 0.75
CA ILE A 110 -3.84 47.27 -0.12
C ILE A 110 -3.55 48.56 0.64
N MET A 111 -3.17 49.59 -0.10
CA MET A 111 -3.10 50.98 0.34
C MET A 111 -4.18 51.75 -0.40
N LYS A 112 -5.11 52.35 0.34
CA LYS A 112 -6.14 53.23 -0.20
C LYS A 112 -5.72 54.68 0.00
N THR A 113 -5.66 55.42 -1.09
CA THR A 113 -5.50 56.89 -1.14
C THR A 113 -6.75 57.50 -1.77
N PRO A 114 -7.00 58.82 -1.65
CA PRO A 114 -8.17 59.45 -2.25
C PRO A 114 -8.29 59.29 -3.77
N SER A 115 -7.18 59.02 -4.45
CA SER A 115 -7.10 58.93 -5.92
C SER A 115 -6.64 57.57 -6.44
N SER A 116 -6.29 56.61 -5.57
CA SER A 116 -5.82 55.29 -6.01
C SER A 116 -5.93 54.23 -4.93
N ILE A 117 -6.25 53.01 -5.36
CA ILE A 117 -6.16 51.78 -4.58
C ILE A 117 -4.99 50.97 -5.12
N LYS A 118 -3.94 50.75 -4.32
CA LYS A 118 -2.72 50.06 -4.76
C LYS A 118 -2.41 48.86 -3.89
N MET A 119 -2.07 47.73 -4.51
CA MET A 119 -1.68 46.53 -3.78
C MET A 119 -0.27 46.65 -3.21
N ARG A 120 -0.10 46.30 -1.93
CA ARG A 120 1.20 46.24 -1.26
C ARG A 120 1.90 44.91 -1.58
N SER A 121 3.23 44.85 -1.40
CA SER A 121 4.04 43.65 -1.64
C SER A 121 3.52 42.40 -0.91
N LEU A 122 3.09 42.56 0.34
CA LEU A 122 2.46 41.50 1.13
C LEU A 122 1.17 41.00 0.48
N GLY A 123 0.27 41.91 0.09
CA GLY A 123 -0.98 41.58 -0.57
C GLY A 123 -0.75 40.82 -1.89
N LYS A 124 0.22 41.27 -2.70
CA LYS A 124 0.59 40.59 -3.95
C LYS A 124 1.00 39.14 -3.71
N ARG A 125 1.97 38.91 -2.81
CA ARG A 125 2.48 37.56 -2.51
C ARG A 125 1.39 36.62 -1.95
N LEU A 126 0.55 37.10 -1.03
CA LEU A 126 -0.52 36.28 -0.45
C LEU A 126 -1.63 36.00 -1.46
N LEU A 127 -1.91 36.95 -2.34
CA LEU A 127 -2.87 36.76 -3.41
C LEU A 127 -2.38 35.77 -4.47
N ASP A 128 -1.11 35.87 -4.88
CA ASP A 128 -0.49 34.91 -5.79
C ASP A 128 -0.58 33.47 -5.23
N LEU A 129 -0.39 33.32 -3.91
CA LEU A 129 -0.57 32.04 -3.22
C LEU A 129 -2.01 31.53 -3.29
N LEU A 130 -3.01 32.39 -3.02
CA LEU A 130 -4.42 32.03 -3.06
C LEU A 130 -4.89 31.65 -4.46
N ILE A 131 -4.50 32.41 -5.48
CA ILE A 131 -4.86 32.14 -6.87
C ILE A 131 -4.20 30.86 -7.36
N ARG A 132 -2.93 30.64 -7.00
CA ARG A 132 -2.26 29.36 -7.24
C ARG A 132 -3.06 28.21 -6.63
N LEU A 133 -3.34 28.26 -5.32
CA LEU A 133 -4.12 27.24 -4.61
C LEU A 133 -5.49 26.96 -5.28
N ALA A 134 -6.22 28.00 -5.69
CA ALA A 134 -7.51 27.86 -6.36
C ALA A 134 -7.36 27.17 -7.73
N ASN A 135 -6.38 27.59 -8.54
CA ASN A 135 -6.10 26.99 -9.83
C ASN A 135 -5.66 25.53 -9.70
N ASP A 136 -4.86 25.20 -8.69
CA ASP A 136 -4.44 23.83 -8.46
C ASP A 136 -5.58 22.94 -7.99
N SER A 137 -6.48 23.46 -7.16
CA SER A 137 -7.71 22.73 -6.81
C SER A 137 -8.59 22.51 -8.03
N LEU A 138 -8.75 23.53 -8.88
CA LEU A 138 -9.52 23.37 -10.11
C LEU A 138 -8.87 22.31 -11.03
N ALA A 139 -7.55 22.39 -11.25
CA ALA A 139 -6.81 21.40 -12.03
C ALA A 139 -6.96 19.98 -11.45
N TYR A 140 -6.90 19.83 -10.12
CA TYR A 140 -7.11 18.56 -9.44
C TYR A 140 -8.48 17.94 -9.79
N TYR A 141 -9.55 18.73 -9.78
CA TYR A 141 -10.91 18.24 -10.07
C TYR A 141 -11.26 18.14 -11.56
N LEU A 142 -10.44 18.70 -12.47
CA LEU A 142 -10.66 18.58 -13.91
C LEU A 142 -10.21 17.23 -14.49
N HIS A 143 -9.46 16.44 -13.73
CA HIS A 143 -8.81 15.22 -14.22
C HIS A 143 -9.33 13.95 -13.52
N ASP A 144 -9.27 12.83 -14.25
CA ASP A 144 -9.42 11.48 -13.72
C ASP A 144 -8.33 11.19 -12.67
N ASP A 145 -8.58 10.24 -11.77
CA ASP A 145 -7.76 9.96 -10.59
C ASP A 145 -6.27 9.72 -10.93
N ILE A 146 -5.97 8.97 -12.00
CA ILE A 146 -4.57 8.74 -12.43
C ILE A 146 -3.92 10.05 -12.88
N THR A 147 -4.56 10.73 -13.82
CA THR A 147 -4.06 11.97 -14.40
C THR A 147 -3.91 13.05 -13.33
N ARG A 148 -4.82 13.07 -12.35
CA ARG A 148 -4.81 13.96 -11.19
C ARG A 148 -3.56 13.76 -10.34
N SER A 149 -3.21 12.53 -9.99
CA SER A 149 -1.96 12.24 -9.26
C SER A 149 -0.72 12.63 -10.08
N LEU A 150 -0.73 12.43 -11.40
CA LEU A 150 0.38 12.87 -12.27
C LEU A 150 0.53 14.39 -12.37
N PHE A 151 -0.57 15.14 -12.43
CA PHE A 151 -0.53 16.60 -12.38
C PHE A 151 -0.02 17.11 -11.03
N GLN A 152 -0.41 16.46 -9.93
CA GLN A 152 0.14 16.77 -8.61
C GLN A 152 1.64 16.49 -8.54
N ALA A 153 2.10 15.35 -9.06
CA ALA A 153 3.52 15.05 -9.16
C ALA A 153 4.27 16.12 -9.98
N LYS A 154 3.71 16.53 -11.12
CA LYS A 154 4.33 17.55 -11.99
C LYS A 154 4.48 18.88 -11.26
N ARG A 155 3.43 19.29 -10.56
CA ARG A 155 3.45 20.47 -9.71
C ARG A 155 4.48 20.35 -8.58
N ASP A 156 4.55 19.22 -7.90
CA ASP A 156 5.52 19.01 -6.83
C ASP A 156 6.96 19.05 -7.37
N ALA A 157 7.20 18.62 -8.60
CA ALA A 157 8.48 18.78 -9.29
C ALA A 157 8.84 20.27 -9.49
N GLU A 158 7.89 21.08 -9.96
CA GLU A 158 8.07 22.53 -10.13
C GLU A 158 8.26 23.26 -8.79
N LEU A 159 7.58 22.82 -7.73
CA LEU A 159 7.79 23.34 -6.39
C LEU A 159 9.14 22.92 -5.82
N SER A 160 9.58 21.69 -6.08
CA SER A 160 10.91 21.23 -5.71
C SER A 160 11.97 22.14 -6.32
N GLU A 161 11.85 22.45 -7.61
CA GLU A 161 12.73 23.40 -8.31
C GLU A 161 12.76 24.80 -7.66
N ALA A 162 11.59 25.30 -7.26
CA ALA A 162 11.48 26.64 -6.70
C ALA A 162 12.01 26.75 -5.26
N TYR A 163 11.90 25.68 -4.47
CA TYR A 163 12.15 25.68 -3.03
C TYR A 163 13.27 24.72 -2.61
N ASP A 164 13.10 23.44 -2.89
CA ASP A 164 13.98 22.38 -2.40
C ASP A 164 15.41 22.54 -2.94
N ASP A 165 15.57 22.88 -4.22
CA ASP A 165 16.87 23.15 -4.85
C ASP A 165 17.58 24.38 -4.24
N LYS A 166 16.85 25.25 -3.56
CA LYS A 166 17.38 26.42 -2.85
C LYS A 166 17.60 26.13 -1.36
N GLY A 167 17.51 24.87 -0.94
CA GLY A 167 17.64 24.45 0.45
C GLY A 167 16.44 24.81 1.34
N ILE A 168 15.31 25.19 0.75
CA ILE A 168 14.07 25.53 1.47
C ILE A 168 13.18 24.29 1.53
N SER A 169 12.65 23.92 2.70
CA SER A 169 11.72 22.77 2.87
C SER A 169 12.32 21.36 2.74
N GLY A 170 13.52 21.19 2.17
CA GLY A 170 14.35 20.03 2.45
C GLY A 170 13.98 18.68 1.83
N GLY A 171 13.43 18.68 0.61
CA GLY A 171 13.17 17.44 -0.14
C GLY A 171 11.79 16.84 0.08
N ASN A 172 10.94 17.50 0.88
CA ASN A 172 9.56 17.07 1.07
C ASN A 172 8.74 17.11 -0.23
N LYS A 173 9.05 18.02 -1.16
CA LYS A 173 8.33 18.10 -2.44
C LYS A 173 8.77 17.02 -3.40
N LEU A 174 10.06 16.72 -3.46
CA LEU A 174 10.55 15.58 -4.20
C LEU A 174 9.96 14.24 -3.70
N ALA A 175 9.83 14.07 -2.37
CA ALA A 175 9.15 12.89 -1.80
C ALA A 175 7.66 12.83 -2.12
N SER A 176 6.96 13.96 -2.03
CA SER A 176 5.55 14.08 -2.42
C SER A 176 5.34 13.73 -3.88
N MET A 177 6.21 14.22 -4.77
CA MET A 177 6.20 13.90 -6.20
C MET A 177 6.29 12.38 -6.42
N ILE A 178 7.28 11.72 -5.81
CA ILE A 178 7.49 10.27 -5.97
C ILE A 178 6.26 9.48 -5.50
N ARG A 179 5.69 9.85 -4.36
CA ARG A 179 4.49 9.20 -3.83
C ARG A 179 3.26 9.36 -4.73
N ASN A 180 3.08 10.54 -5.33
CA ASN A 180 1.99 10.77 -6.29
C ASN A 180 2.17 9.96 -7.57
N VAL A 181 3.41 9.76 -8.03
CA VAL A 181 3.71 8.85 -9.15
C VAL A 181 3.38 7.40 -8.78
N GLU A 182 3.75 6.95 -7.58
CA GLU A 182 3.45 5.58 -7.11
C GLU A 182 1.95 5.30 -7.10
N GLU A 183 1.16 6.25 -6.60
CA GLU A 183 -0.29 6.15 -6.60
C GLU A 183 -0.84 6.06 -8.03
N ALA A 184 -0.36 6.91 -8.93
CA ALA A 184 -0.75 6.88 -10.34
C ALA A 184 -0.41 5.54 -11.01
N VAL A 185 0.79 4.98 -10.77
CA VAL A 185 1.22 3.69 -11.33
C VAL A 185 0.40 2.54 -10.76
N LYS A 186 0.09 2.57 -9.46
CA LYS A 186 -0.77 1.57 -8.82
C LYS A 186 -2.17 1.56 -9.47
N LEU A 187 -2.80 2.73 -9.61
CA LEU A 187 -4.10 2.85 -10.26
C LEU A 187 -4.05 2.44 -11.74
N LEU A 188 -2.95 2.75 -12.44
CA LEU A 188 -2.76 2.35 -13.84
C LEU A 188 -2.70 0.81 -13.99
N LYS A 189 -2.06 0.11 -13.05
CA LYS A 189 -2.05 -1.37 -13.01
C LYS A 189 -3.45 -1.93 -12.76
N GLU A 190 -4.15 -1.39 -11.78
CA GLU A 190 -5.49 -1.84 -11.40
C GLU A 190 -6.50 -1.64 -12.53
N ARG A 191 -6.39 -0.53 -13.26
CA ARG A 191 -7.30 -0.16 -14.36
C ARG A 191 -6.78 -0.53 -15.76
N GLU A 192 -5.69 -1.30 -15.89
CA GLU A 192 -5.14 -1.66 -17.21
C GLU A 192 -6.20 -2.35 -18.09
N LEU A 193 -6.91 -3.33 -17.53
CA LEU A 193 -7.96 -4.07 -18.24
C LEU A 193 -9.15 -3.18 -18.63
N GLU A 194 -9.47 -2.17 -17.80
CA GLU A 194 -10.53 -1.20 -18.09
C GLU A 194 -10.18 -0.38 -19.34
N TYR A 195 -8.92 0.10 -19.44
CA TYR A 195 -8.46 0.82 -20.61
C TYR A 195 -8.41 -0.04 -21.86
N LEU A 196 -8.07 -1.34 -21.74
CA LEU A 196 -8.11 -2.26 -22.88
C LEU A 196 -9.55 -2.56 -23.34
N ALA A 197 -10.51 -2.55 -22.44
CA ALA A 197 -11.93 -2.75 -22.76
C ALA A 197 -12.58 -1.51 -23.38
N ASN A 198 -12.11 -0.30 -23.02
CA ASN A 198 -12.67 0.96 -23.50
C ASN A 198 -12.06 1.40 -24.84
N ARG A 199 -12.90 1.45 -25.89
CA ARG A 199 -12.51 1.82 -27.26
C ARG A 199 -11.96 3.25 -27.40
N HIS A 200 -12.26 4.14 -26.46
CA HIS A 200 -11.82 5.53 -26.48
C HIS A 200 -10.68 5.82 -25.50
N ALA A 201 -10.12 4.80 -24.83
CA ALA A 201 -9.06 4.97 -23.85
C ALA A 201 -7.72 5.44 -24.45
N LEU A 202 -7.49 5.28 -25.75
CA LEU A 202 -6.20 5.57 -26.37
C LEU A 202 -5.70 7.00 -26.06
N THR A 203 -6.55 8.01 -26.20
CA THR A 203 -6.17 9.41 -25.94
C THR A 203 -5.82 9.64 -24.47
N GLN A 204 -6.53 8.99 -23.56
CA GLN A 204 -6.29 9.10 -22.12
C GLN A 204 -4.97 8.41 -21.73
N VAL A 205 -4.72 7.19 -22.21
CA VAL A 205 -3.47 6.47 -21.91
C VAL A 205 -2.27 7.16 -22.57
N GLN A 206 -2.44 7.77 -23.74
CA GLN A 206 -1.42 8.63 -24.36
C GLN A 206 -1.08 9.84 -23.50
N LEU A 207 -2.10 10.55 -22.98
CA LEU A 207 -1.89 11.67 -22.07
C LEU A 207 -1.12 11.22 -20.81
N ILE A 208 -1.51 10.09 -20.21
CA ILE A 208 -0.81 9.49 -19.07
C ILE A 208 0.66 9.21 -19.42
N ASN A 209 0.91 8.59 -20.57
CA ASN A 209 2.28 8.28 -21.01
C ASN A 209 3.13 9.55 -21.19
N THR A 210 2.59 10.58 -21.85
CA THR A 210 3.29 11.86 -22.03
C THR A 210 3.59 12.53 -20.69
N LEU A 211 2.64 12.53 -19.74
CA LEU A 211 2.88 13.08 -18.41
C LEU A 211 3.96 12.30 -17.65
N MET A 212 3.98 10.97 -17.77
CA MET A 212 5.02 10.12 -17.16
C MET A 212 6.41 10.41 -17.75
N GLU A 213 6.52 10.57 -19.08
CA GLU A 213 7.79 10.92 -19.75
C GLU A 213 8.29 12.32 -19.34
N GLU A 214 7.38 13.31 -19.27
CA GLU A 214 7.73 14.64 -18.75
C GLU A 214 8.24 14.59 -17.30
N LEU A 215 7.57 13.78 -16.46
CA LEU A 215 7.95 13.56 -15.07
C LEU A 215 9.28 12.84 -14.93
N GLU A 216 9.60 11.89 -15.81
CA GLU A 216 10.90 11.21 -15.83
C GLU A 216 12.04 12.21 -16.00
N VAL A 217 11.90 13.12 -16.98
CA VAL A 217 12.90 14.17 -17.23
C VAL A 217 13.03 15.06 -16.00
N LYS A 218 11.91 15.55 -15.46
CA LYS A 218 11.90 16.43 -14.29
C LYS A 218 12.46 15.78 -13.03
N MET A 219 12.14 14.52 -12.78
CA MET A 219 12.67 13.77 -11.64
C MET A 219 14.17 13.58 -11.75
N ASN A 220 14.69 13.23 -12.94
CA ASN A 220 16.12 13.10 -13.16
C ASN A 220 16.86 14.43 -12.98
N GLU A 221 16.28 15.55 -13.42
CA GLU A 221 16.82 16.88 -13.15
C GLU A 221 16.90 17.15 -11.64
N ARG A 222 15.84 16.84 -10.89
CA ARG A 222 15.80 17.08 -9.44
C ARG A 222 16.77 16.18 -8.68
N ILE A 223 16.84 14.89 -8.99
CA ILE A 223 17.79 13.96 -8.35
C ILE A 223 19.22 14.48 -8.50
N ARG A 224 19.62 14.94 -9.69
CA ARG A 224 20.95 15.55 -9.92
C ARG A 224 21.18 16.81 -9.11
N ALA A 225 20.17 17.65 -8.94
CA ALA A 225 20.27 18.85 -8.09
C ALA A 225 20.44 18.49 -6.61
N PHE A 226 19.87 17.37 -6.16
CA PHE A 226 20.02 16.87 -4.79
C PHE A 226 21.35 16.16 -4.51
N GLU A 227 21.94 15.51 -5.52
CA GLU A 227 23.28 14.89 -5.40
C GLU A 227 24.37 15.90 -5.01
N THR A 228 24.18 17.19 -5.30
CA THR A 228 25.11 18.26 -4.89
C THR A 228 24.99 18.70 -3.43
N PHE A 229 23.96 18.23 -2.69
CA PHE A 229 23.78 18.53 -1.26
C PHE A 229 24.31 17.41 -0.37
N GLU A 230 25.12 17.77 0.64
CA GLU A 230 25.75 16.81 1.59
C GLU A 230 24.74 16.00 2.43
N ASP A 231 23.49 16.46 2.56
CA ASP A 231 22.40 15.83 3.34
C ASP A 231 21.56 14.80 2.53
N SER A 232 22.01 14.35 1.36
CA SER A 232 21.24 13.50 0.42
C SER A 232 21.19 12.00 0.77
N LEU A 233 22.06 11.51 1.66
CA LEU A 233 22.13 10.10 2.07
C LEU A 233 20.81 9.45 2.51
N PRO A 234 19.91 10.12 3.27
CA PRO A 234 18.61 9.55 3.68
C PRO A 234 17.62 9.38 2.51
N LEU A 235 17.83 10.09 1.40
CA LEU A 235 16.90 10.15 0.27
C LEU A 235 17.27 9.16 -0.86
N THR A 236 18.42 8.50 -0.77
CA THR A 236 18.91 7.56 -1.80
C THR A 236 17.90 6.44 -2.12
N ASN A 237 17.29 5.84 -1.09
CA ASN A 237 16.28 4.77 -1.28
C ASN A 237 15.03 5.31 -1.99
N LEU A 238 14.62 6.52 -1.61
CA LEU A 238 13.47 7.20 -2.20
C LEU A 238 13.74 7.51 -3.69
N PHE A 239 14.95 7.93 -4.06
CA PHE A 239 15.32 8.16 -5.46
C PHE A 239 15.28 6.89 -6.30
N GLN A 240 15.85 5.80 -5.79
CA GLN A 240 15.81 4.49 -6.46
C GLN A 240 14.35 4.03 -6.67
N GLN A 241 13.53 4.18 -5.64
CA GLN A 241 12.10 3.86 -5.69
C GLN A 241 11.36 4.72 -6.71
N GLY A 242 11.63 6.04 -6.75
CA GLY A 242 11.06 6.94 -7.74
C GLY A 242 11.42 6.57 -9.17
N ILE A 243 12.71 6.34 -9.46
CA ILE A 243 13.19 5.94 -10.79
C ILE A 243 12.55 4.64 -11.25
N TYR A 244 12.50 3.64 -10.35
CA TYR A 244 11.85 2.38 -10.64
C TYR A 244 10.36 2.55 -10.97
N THR A 245 9.65 3.32 -10.14
CA THR A 245 8.22 3.54 -10.28
C THR A 245 7.88 4.25 -11.59
N ILE A 246 8.60 5.33 -11.95
CA ILE A 246 8.38 6.03 -13.23
C ILE A 246 8.64 5.08 -14.40
N SER A 247 9.75 4.33 -14.37
CA SER A 247 10.09 3.39 -15.45
C SER A 247 9.03 2.30 -15.62
N GLU A 248 8.50 1.79 -14.51
CA GLU A 248 7.41 0.83 -14.51
C GLU A 248 6.12 1.44 -15.08
N GLY A 249 5.78 2.66 -14.65
CA GLY A 249 4.63 3.42 -15.16
C GLY A 249 4.68 3.59 -16.68
N ILE A 250 5.80 4.06 -17.22
CA ILE A 250 6.03 4.24 -18.67
C ILE A 250 5.90 2.90 -19.40
N LYS A 251 6.46 1.82 -18.84
CA LYS A 251 6.37 0.48 -19.44
C LYS A 251 4.92 0.01 -19.55
N ILE A 252 4.11 0.25 -18.51
CA ILE A 252 2.69 -0.15 -18.47
C ILE A 252 1.87 0.72 -19.42
N SER A 253 2.02 2.05 -19.40
CA SER A 253 1.28 2.95 -20.28
C SER A 253 1.59 2.66 -21.75
N LEU A 254 2.88 2.53 -22.10
CA LEU A 254 3.31 2.20 -23.46
C LEU A 254 2.87 0.78 -23.87
N GLY A 255 2.94 -0.19 -22.96
CA GLY A 255 2.43 -1.54 -23.17
C GLY A 255 0.93 -1.55 -23.47
N THR A 256 0.15 -0.77 -22.72
CA THR A 256 -1.29 -0.61 -22.89
C THR A 256 -1.62 0.05 -24.23
N ILE A 257 -0.93 1.14 -24.59
CA ILE A 257 -1.07 1.80 -25.91
C ILE A 257 -0.83 0.79 -27.03
N ASN A 258 0.27 0.03 -26.95
CA ASN A 258 0.61 -0.97 -27.96
C ASN A 258 -0.46 -2.07 -28.06
N LYS A 259 -1.02 -2.53 -26.94
CA LYS A 259 -2.12 -3.50 -26.92
C LYS A 259 -3.38 -2.91 -27.57
N ILE A 260 -3.79 -1.69 -27.23
CA ILE A 260 -4.95 -1.00 -27.83
C ILE A 260 -4.79 -0.89 -29.35
N VAL A 261 -3.62 -0.45 -29.82
CA VAL A 261 -3.31 -0.34 -31.26
C VAL A 261 -3.35 -1.70 -31.94
N LYS A 262 -2.77 -2.74 -31.33
CA LYS A 262 -2.83 -4.12 -31.85
C LYS A 262 -4.26 -4.64 -31.92
N PHE A 263 -5.09 -4.42 -30.90
CA PHE A 263 -6.50 -4.81 -30.92
C PHE A 263 -7.29 -4.09 -32.01
N THR A 264 -7.00 -2.80 -32.21
CA THR A 264 -7.64 -2.00 -33.27
C THR A 264 -7.24 -2.51 -34.65
N ASN A 265 -5.96 -2.86 -34.84
CA ASN A 265 -5.47 -3.44 -36.09
C ASN A 265 -5.99 -4.86 -36.32
N LEU A 266 -6.13 -5.67 -35.26
CA LEU A 266 -6.72 -7.02 -35.35
C LEU A 266 -8.17 -6.96 -35.84
N GLN A 267 -8.96 -5.96 -35.45
CA GLN A 267 -10.30 -5.77 -36.01
C GLN A 267 -10.30 -5.52 -37.52
N GLN A 268 -9.18 -5.05 -38.08
CA GLN A 268 -9.01 -4.76 -39.50
C GLN A 268 -8.36 -5.91 -40.28
N THR A 269 -7.86 -6.96 -39.61
CA THR A 269 -7.27 -8.14 -40.27
C THR A 269 -8.31 -9.22 -40.56
N GLU A 270 -8.06 -10.05 -41.58
CA GLU A 270 -8.97 -11.14 -41.99
C GLU A 270 -9.26 -12.18 -40.89
N GLN A 271 -8.42 -12.25 -39.85
CA GLN A 271 -8.62 -13.15 -38.70
C GLN A 271 -9.92 -12.84 -37.94
N THR A 272 -10.35 -11.58 -37.90
CA THR A 272 -11.63 -11.18 -37.31
C THR A 272 -12.82 -11.64 -38.16
N HIS A 273 -12.65 -11.83 -39.48
CA HIS A 273 -13.69 -12.42 -40.32
C HIS A 273 -13.83 -13.94 -40.10
N THR A 274 -12.76 -14.61 -39.66
CA THR A 274 -12.80 -16.02 -39.24
C THR A 274 -13.54 -16.20 -37.91
N ILE A 275 -13.36 -15.26 -36.98
CA ILE A 275 -14.02 -15.27 -35.67
C ILE A 275 -15.41 -14.64 -35.79
N ARG A 276 -16.47 -15.45 -35.76
CA ARG A 276 -17.86 -14.96 -35.74
C ARG A 276 -18.27 -14.59 -34.31
N PRO A 277 -18.32 -13.29 -33.92
CA PRO A 277 -18.52 -12.91 -32.53
C PRO A 277 -19.88 -13.35 -31.98
N GLU A 278 -20.91 -13.37 -32.83
CA GLU A 278 -22.24 -13.84 -32.47
C GLU A 278 -22.27 -15.35 -32.17
N LEU A 279 -21.42 -16.16 -32.83
CA LEU A 279 -21.32 -17.58 -32.51
C LEU A 279 -20.63 -17.80 -31.17
N ILE A 280 -19.58 -17.02 -30.86
CA ILE A 280 -18.92 -17.06 -29.55
C ILE A 280 -19.85 -16.55 -28.44
N ARG A 281 -20.61 -15.47 -28.69
CA ARG A 281 -21.62 -14.97 -27.74
C ARG A 281 -22.71 -16.01 -27.48
N ASN A 282 -23.27 -16.61 -28.53
CA ASN A 282 -24.26 -17.68 -28.39
C ASN A 282 -23.67 -18.91 -27.69
N TYR A 283 -22.40 -19.21 -27.93
CA TYR A 283 -21.68 -20.27 -27.23
C TYR A 283 -21.59 -19.97 -25.73
N MET A 284 -21.08 -18.79 -25.34
CA MET A 284 -20.99 -18.36 -23.93
C MET A 284 -22.36 -18.35 -23.24
N ILE A 285 -23.41 -17.82 -23.89
CA ILE A 285 -24.77 -17.81 -23.32
C ILE A 285 -25.26 -19.24 -23.07
N LYS A 286 -25.04 -20.16 -24.02
CA LYS A 286 -25.40 -21.58 -23.87
C LYS A 286 -24.55 -22.30 -22.82
N THR A 287 -23.33 -21.85 -22.56
CA THR A 287 -22.49 -22.34 -21.45
C THR A 287 -23.10 -22.05 -20.09
N PHE A 288 -23.65 -20.85 -19.91
CA PHE A 288 -24.21 -20.45 -18.62
C PHE A 288 -25.69 -20.82 -18.45
N HIS A 289 -26.43 -20.96 -19.56
CA HIS A 289 -27.86 -21.28 -19.57
C HIS A 289 -28.09 -22.51 -20.44
N ASN A 290 -27.66 -23.68 -19.97
CA ASN A 290 -28.03 -24.94 -20.59
C ASN A 290 -29.40 -25.39 -20.04
N PRO A 291 -30.49 -25.35 -20.83
CA PRO A 291 -31.81 -25.79 -20.36
C PRO A 291 -31.92 -27.32 -20.22
N TYR A 292 -30.90 -28.09 -20.64
CA TYR A 292 -30.88 -29.55 -20.57
C TYR A 292 -29.63 -30.02 -19.80
N ASP A 293 -29.85 -30.62 -18.63
CA ASP A 293 -28.80 -31.17 -17.74
C ASP A 293 -28.03 -32.36 -18.36
N GLU A 294 -28.53 -32.92 -19.46
CA GLU A 294 -27.95 -34.08 -20.15
C GLU A 294 -27.00 -33.71 -21.30
N ASP A 295 -27.06 -32.48 -21.82
CA ASP A 295 -26.14 -32.03 -22.86
C ASP A 295 -24.79 -31.64 -22.25
N PRO A 296 -23.65 -32.05 -22.84
CA PRO A 296 -22.34 -31.75 -22.29
C PRO A 296 -22.15 -30.24 -22.14
N ASP A 297 -21.77 -29.82 -20.93
CA ASP A 297 -21.46 -28.42 -20.64
C ASP A 297 -20.42 -27.93 -21.66
N PRO A 298 -20.56 -26.74 -22.24
CA PRO A 298 -19.53 -26.15 -23.09
C PRO A 298 -18.10 -26.13 -22.49
N HIS A 299 -17.93 -26.22 -21.17
CA HIS A 299 -16.63 -26.59 -20.57
C HIS A 299 -16.17 -28.00 -20.99
N GLN A 300 -17.03 -29.00 -20.86
CA GLN A 300 -16.78 -30.38 -21.29
C GLN A 300 -16.54 -30.46 -22.79
N ILE A 301 -17.25 -29.65 -23.60
CA ILE A 301 -17.04 -29.58 -25.06
C ILE A 301 -15.65 -29.00 -25.38
N LEU A 302 -15.23 -27.90 -24.75
CA LEU A 302 -13.89 -27.33 -24.99
C LEU A 302 -12.77 -28.24 -24.49
N SER A 303 -12.93 -28.80 -23.29
CA SER A 303 -11.99 -29.76 -22.73
C SER A 303 -11.88 -31.00 -23.63
N PHE A 304 -13.00 -31.49 -24.18
CA PHE A 304 -13.01 -32.59 -25.14
C PHE A 304 -12.37 -32.21 -26.49
N MET A 305 -12.57 -30.98 -26.98
CA MET A 305 -11.95 -30.52 -28.22
C MET A 305 -10.44 -30.32 -28.09
N GLU A 306 -9.95 -30.00 -26.89
CA GLU A 306 -8.53 -29.80 -26.56
C GLU A 306 -7.80 -31.12 -26.29
N GLN A 307 -8.51 -32.15 -25.80
CA GLN A 307 -7.92 -33.46 -25.56
C GLN A 307 -7.40 -34.12 -26.86
N ASP A 308 -6.16 -34.62 -26.80
CA ASP A 308 -5.54 -35.53 -27.79
C ASP A 308 -5.33 -34.91 -29.20
N GLN A 309 -5.18 -33.59 -29.31
CA GLN A 309 -4.88 -32.93 -30.59
C GLN A 309 -3.41 -33.09 -31.02
N TYR A 310 -2.50 -33.34 -30.08
CA TYR A 310 -1.07 -33.52 -30.34
C TYR A 310 -0.50 -34.72 -29.55
N GLU A 311 0.45 -35.45 -30.16
CA GLU A 311 0.98 -36.74 -29.63
C GLU A 311 1.64 -36.67 -28.23
N ASP A 312 1.93 -35.46 -27.71
CA ASP A 312 2.62 -35.24 -26.42
C ASP A 312 1.78 -34.44 -25.39
N GLU A 313 0.47 -34.29 -25.59
CA GLU A 313 -0.38 -33.44 -24.73
C GLU A 313 -0.84 -34.22 -23.47
N ALA A 314 -0.48 -33.72 -22.27
CA ALA A 314 -0.96 -34.27 -21.00
C ALA A 314 -2.43 -33.90 -20.76
N MET A 315 -3.16 -34.74 -20.02
CA MET A 315 -4.62 -34.69 -19.77
C MET A 315 -5.22 -33.37 -19.20
N ASP A 316 -4.46 -32.31 -19.04
CA ASP A 316 -4.94 -31.05 -18.47
C ASP A 316 -5.02 -29.95 -19.55
N GLY A 317 -6.24 -29.63 -19.98
CA GLY A 317 -6.53 -28.48 -20.84
C GLY A 317 -6.31 -27.15 -20.12
N MET A 318 -5.89 -26.11 -20.85
CA MET A 318 -5.49 -24.80 -20.29
C MET A 318 -6.65 -23.92 -19.80
N TRP A 319 -7.91 -24.33 -19.98
CA TRP A 319 -9.08 -23.52 -19.63
C TRP A 319 -9.61 -23.81 -18.22
N ILE A 320 -9.35 -22.88 -17.29
CA ILE A 320 -10.03 -22.82 -15.98
C ILE A 320 -10.86 -21.53 -15.92
N PRO A 321 -12.21 -21.58 -16.02
CA PRO A 321 -13.02 -20.39 -15.81
C PRO A 321 -13.01 -20.01 -14.32
N VAL A 322 -12.63 -18.77 -14.02
CA VAL A 322 -12.89 -18.17 -12.70
C VAL A 322 -14.39 -17.91 -12.60
N LYS A 323 -15.06 -18.54 -11.62
CA LYS A 323 -16.46 -18.25 -11.30
C LYS A 323 -16.56 -16.80 -10.79
N PHE A 324 -16.93 -15.87 -11.65
CA PHE A 324 -17.46 -14.60 -11.18
C PHE A 324 -18.91 -14.81 -10.73
N ALA A 325 -19.34 -14.07 -9.70
CA ALA A 325 -20.74 -14.10 -9.26
C ALA A 325 -21.64 -13.82 -10.47
N ALA A 326 -22.66 -14.65 -10.66
CA ALA A 326 -23.60 -14.49 -11.77
C ALA A 326 -24.20 -13.08 -11.73
N PRO A 327 -24.42 -12.43 -12.90
CA PRO A 327 -25.14 -11.16 -12.92
C PRO A 327 -26.53 -11.39 -12.33
N LEU A 328 -26.91 -10.58 -11.33
CA LEU A 328 -28.24 -10.63 -10.72
C LEU A 328 -29.28 -10.45 -11.82
N THR A 329 -30.17 -11.42 -11.97
CA THR A 329 -31.30 -11.31 -12.89
C THR A 329 -32.33 -10.35 -12.32
N ALA A 330 -33.24 -9.85 -13.16
CA ALA A 330 -34.35 -9.01 -12.68
C ALA A 330 -35.24 -9.77 -11.69
N GLU A 331 -35.31 -11.10 -11.81
CA GLU A 331 -36.01 -11.99 -10.89
C GLU A 331 -35.27 -12.07 -9.55
N ASP A 332 -33.94 -12.22 -9.54
CA ASP A 332 -33.13 -12.19 -8.31
C ASP A 332 -33.23 -10.84 -7.57
N ILE A 333 -33.36 -9.74 -8.32
CA ILE A 333 -33.56 -8.41 -7.73
C ILE A 333 -34.96 -8.28 -7.13
N LEU A 334 -35.98 -8.81 -7.80
CA LEU A 334 -37.35 -8.82 -7.29
C LEU A 334 -37.50 -9.72 -6.06
N ASP A 335 -36.88 -10.90 -6.08
CA ASP A 335 -36.83 -11.82 -4.94
C ASP A 335 -36.03 -11.20 -3.79
N GLY A 336 -34.96 -10.46 -4.09
CA GLY A 336 -34.21 -9.70 -3.09
C GLY A 336 -35.02 -8.56 -2.47
N ILE A 337 -35.81 -7.84 -3.28
CA ILE A 337 -36.73 -6.80 -2.80
C ILE A 337 -37.84 -7.42 -1.95
N ASP A 338 -38.47 -8.50 -2.43
CA ASP A 338 -39.54 -9.22 -1.73
C ASP A 338 -39.04 -9.81 -0.42
N TYR A 339 -37.83 -10.39 -0.42
CA TYR A 339 -37.16 -10.86 0.79
C TYR A 339 -36.92 -9.72 1.77
N ILE A 340 -36.49 -8.53 1.35
CA ILE A 340 -36.27 -7.37 2.24
C ILE A 340 -37.60 -6.81 2.76
N GLU A 341 -38.61 -6.69 1.90
CA GLU A 341 -39.92 -6.12 2.24
C GLU A 341 -40.72 -7.05 3.16
N ASN A 342 -40.63 -8.36 2.96
CA ASN A 342 -41.33 -9.40 3.71
C ASN A 342 -40.39 -10.20 4.64
N TYR A 343 -39.21 -9.65 4.97
CA TYR A 343 -38.30 -10.25 5.93
C TYR A 343 -38.96 -10.26 7.31
N GLU A 344 -39.56 -11.39 7.70
CA GLU A 344 -39.84 -11.66 9.10
C GLU A 344 -38.52 -12.11 9.74
N PRO A 345 -37.94 -11.33 10.67
CA PRO A 345 -36.73 -11.74 11.35
C PRO A 345 -36.99 -13.07 12.04
N ALA A 346 -36.15 -14.06 11.79
CA ALA A 346 -36.10 -15.27 12.60
C ALA A 346 -35.71 -14.86 14.02
N THR A 347 -36.72 -14.52 14.83
CA THR A 347 -36.57 -14.36 16.27
C THR A 347 -36.50 -15.77 16.84
N ASN A 348 -35.30 -16.34 16.77
CA ASN A 348 -34.95 -17.33 17.78
C ASN A 348 -35.23 -16.69 19.14
N GLU A 349 -35.84 -17.44 20.07
CA GLU A 349 -35.96 -16.98 21.46
C GLU A 349 -34.62 -16.39 21.87
N ILE A 350 -34.64 -15.15 22.36
CA ILE A 350 -33.45 -14.52 22.89
C ILE A 350 -32.97 -15.45 24.00
N GLU A 351 -31.95 -16.26 23.74
CA GLU A 351 -31.23 -16.93 24.80
C GLU A 351 -30.77 -15.80 25.70
N GLU A 352 -31.29 -15.76 26.92
CA GLU A 352 -30.80 -14.87 27.96
C GLU A 352 -29.30 -15.13 28.06
N ILE A 353 -28.53 -14.22 27.47
CA ILE A 353 -27.08 -14.20 27.63
C ILE A 353 -26.89 -13.87 29.11
N LEU A 354 -26.70 -14.91 29.92
CA LEU A 354 -26.23 -14.78 31.27
C LEU A 354 -24.96 -13.95 31.18
N PHE A 355 -25.03 -12.70 31.62
CA PHE A 355 -23.85 -11.89 31.84
C PHE A 355 -22.99 -12.65 32.83
N ILE A 356 -21.94 -13.30 32.33
CA ILE A 356 -20.92 -13.91 33.17
C ILE A 356 -20.22 -12.71 33.81
N GLU A 357 -20.49 -12.47 35.09
CA GLU A 357 -19.64 -11.61 35.91
C GLU A 357 -18.25 -12.24 35.91
N TYR A 358 -17.33 -11.64 35.14
CA TYR A 358 -15.92 -11.96 35.27
C TYR A 358 -15.49 -11.47 36.65
N GLY A 359 -15.26 -12.41 37.57
CA GLY A 359 -14.61 -12.12 38.83
C GLY A 359 -13.25 -11.48 38.56
N GLU A 360 -12.86 -10.51 39.41
CA GLU A 360 -11.51 -9.96 39.37
C GLU A 360 -10.49 -11.10 39.37
N PRO A 361 -9.48 -11.08 38.49
CA PRO A 361 -8.50 -12.15 38.43
C PRO A 361 -7.79 -12.25 39.78
N GLU A 362 -7.80 -13.44 40.38
CA GLU A 362 -6.99 -13.73 41.57
C GLU A 362 -5.54 -13.36 41.26
N GLU A 363 -4.94 -12.50 42.11
CA GLU A 363 -3.52 -12.18 42.06
C GLU A 363 -2.72 -13.46 42.34
N LEU A 364 -2.41 -14.21 41.29
CA LEU A 364 -1.52 -15.36 41.34
C LEU A 364 -0.13 -14.88 41.76
N SER A 365 0.47 -15.57 42.72
CA SER A 365 1.84 -15.28 43.14
C SER A 365 2.83 -15.60 42.01
N ASP A 366 3.98 -14.92 41.99
CA ASP A 366 5.03 -15.15 40.98
C ASP A 366 5.50 -16.62 40.94
N GLU A 367 5.41 -17.35 42.06
CA GLU A 367 5.72 -18.78 42.15
C GLU A 367 4.66 -19.65 41.43
N GLU A 368 3.38 -19.30 41.52
CA GLU A 368 2.29 -20.00 40.82
C GLU A 368 2.29 -19.70 39.32
N ILE A 369 2.69 -18.49 38.94
CA ILE A 369 2.89 -18.11 37.54
C ILE A 369 4.07 -18.89 36.96
N ALA A 370 5.20 -18.95 37.68
CA ALA A 370 6.36 -19.74 37.26
C ALA A 370 6.01 -21.23 37.10
N GLY A 371 5.27 -21.81 38.06
CA GLY A 371 4.83 -23.20 37.99
C GLY A 371 3.89 -23.48 36.81
N LYS A 372 2.94 -22.58 36.52
CA LYS A 372 2.06 -22.70 35.34
C LYS A 372 2.80 -22.52 34.02
N MET A 373 3.80 -21.64 33.98
CA MET A 373 4.65 -21.46 32.80
C MET A 373 5.51 -22.70 32.54
N GLU A 374 6.07 -23.31 33.58
CA GLU A 374 6.86 -24.54 33.48
C GLU A 374 6.00 -25.73 33.02
N GLU A 375 4.76 -25.84 33.51
CA GLU A 375 3.81 -26.85 33.06
C GLU A 375 3.39 -26.63 31.59
N SER A 376 3.23 -25.37 31.17
CA SER A 376 2.92 -25.01 29.77
C SER A 376 4.09 -25.31 28.83
N GLN A 377 5.33 -24.98 29.23
CA GLN A 377 6.54 -25.30 28.47
C GLN A 377 6.72 -26.82 28.31
N TRP A 378 6.37 -27.58 29.35
CA TRP A 378 6.40 -29.04 29.30
C TRP A 378 5.36 -29.62 28.35
N LYS A 379 4.12 -29.11 28.39
CA LYS A 379 3.06 -29.51 27.44
C LYS A 379 3.47 -29.23 25.99
N MET A 380 4.08 -28.07 25.72
CA MET A 380 4.62 -27.76 24.39
C MET A 380 5.76 -28.70 23.98
N THR A 381 6.63 -29.07 24.92
CA THR A 381 7.73 -30.01 24.63
C THR A 381 7.20 -31.41 24.30
N LYS A 382 6.16 -31.88 25.02
CA LYS A 382 5.48 -33.17 24.75
C LYS A 382 4.85 -33.25 23.37
N GLU A 383 4.28 -32.15 22.88
CA GLU A 383 3.69 -32.11 21.54
C GLU A 383 4.76 -32.21 20.42
N GLN A 384 5.99 -31.77 20.68
CA GLN A 384 7.08 -31.75 19.70
C GLN A 384 8.00 -32.97 19.78
N ILE A 385 8.20 -33.52 20.98
CA ILE A 385 9.09 -34.65 21.24
C ILE A 385 8.26 -35.72 21.97
N PRO A 386 8.04 -36.91 21.38
CA PRO A 386 7.29 -37.98 22.03
C PRO A 386 8.04 -38.51 23.27
N THR A 387 7.69 -38.04 24.46
CA THR A 387 8.31 -38.44 25.73
C THR A 387 7.50 -39.47 26.51
N GLU A 388 6.27 -39.78 26.07
CA GLU A 388 5.32 -40.62 26.82
C GLU A 388 5.84 -42.04 27.07
N HIS A 389 6.59 -42.59 26.12
CA HIS A 389 7.15 -43.94 26.22
C HIS A 389 8.28 -44.03 27.25
N ILE A 390 9.03 -42.94 27.41
CA ILE A 390 10.17 -42.86 28.34
C ILE A 390 9.67 -42.58 29.77
N GLU A 391 8.66 -41.72 29.92
CA GLU A 391 7.98 -41.47 31.20
C GLU A 391 7.35 -42.76 31.74
N ARG A 392 6.62 -43.50 30.90
CA ARG A 392 5.99 -44.77 31.29
C ARG A 392 7.04 -45.79 31.75
N TYR A 393 8.15 -45.90 31.04
CA TYR A 393 9.22 -46.83 31.41
C TYR A 393 9.91 -46.41 32.73
N LEU A 394 10.09 -45.10 32.97
CA LEU A 394 10.64 -44.57 34.23
C LEU A 394 9.69 -44.80 35.42
N GLU A 395 8.38 -44.67 35.21
CA GLU A 395 7.35 -45.00 36.21
C GLU A 395 7.34 -46.51 36.53
N GLU A 396 7.40 -47.37 35.50
CA GLU A 396 7.44 -48.83 35.64
C GLU A 396 8.74 -49.31 36.33
N SER A 397 9.86 -48.61 36.10
CA SER A 397 11.17 -48.92 36.69
C SER A 397 11.37 -48.32 38.10
N GLY A 398 10.34 -47.71 38.70
CA GLY A 398 10.43 -47.16 40.06
C GLY A 398 11.25 -45.86 40.17
N GLY A 399 11.35 -45.09 39.09
CA GLY A 399 12.00 -43.77 39.06
C GLY A 399 13.52 -43.79 38.86
N GLN A 400 14.13 -44.96 38.65
CA GLN A 400 15.56 -45.09 38.35
C GLN A 400 15.78 -46.09 37.21
N ALA A 401 16.42 -45.65 36.13
CA ALA A 401 16.73 -46.51 35.01
C ALA A 401 18.13 -46.21 34.46
N GLN A 402 18.84 -47.26 34.02
CA GLN A 402 20.12 -47.09 33.34
C GLN A 402 19.88 -46.62 31.90
N LEU A 403 20.63 -45.60 31.46
CA LEU A 403 20.47 -44.98 30.15
C LEU A 403 20.54 -46.00 28.99
N HIS A 404 21.41 -47.01 29.12
CA HIS A 404 21.54 -48.04 28.09
C HIS A 404 20.28 -48.93 27.98
N SER A 405 19.64 -49.27 29.09
CA SER A 405 18.40 -50.07 29.12
C SER A 405 17.23 -49.25 28.57
N LEU A 406 17.16 -47.95 28.89
CA LEU A 406 16.19 -47.01 28.34
C LEU A 406 16.28 -46.90 26.80
N VAL A 407 17.48 -46.88 26.24
CA VAL A 407 17.68 -46.77 24.78
C VAL A 407 17.35 -48.08 24.04
N PHE A 408 17.53 -49.24 24.68
CA PHE A 408 17.31 -50.56 24.06
C PHE A 408 15.92 -51.16 24.29
N GLU A 409 15.29 -50.92 25.45
CA GLU A 409 13.98 -51.51 25.80
C GLU A 409 12.79 -50.64 25.36
N VAL A 410 12.99 -49.33 25.14
CA VAL A 410 11.93 -48.40 24.71
C VAL A 410 11.78 -48.37 23.17
N GLY A 411 12.81 -48.79 22.42
CA GLY A 411 12.80 -48.81 20.94
C GLY A 411 12.64 -50.22 20.35
N GLU A 412 12.06 -50.35 19.16
CA GLU A 412 11.87 -51.64 18.46
C GLU A 412 13.18 -52.17 17.81
N GLY A 413 14.34 -51.75 18.28
CA GLY A 413 15.65 -52.17 17.78
C GLY A 413 16.13 -51.47 16.50
N LYS A 414 15.52 -50.34 16.09
CA LYS A 414 15.99 -49.51 14.97
C LYS A 414 16.83 -48.32 15.46
N TRP A 415 17.83 -47.92 14.68
CA TRP A 415 18.75 -46.80 14.99
C TRP A 415 18.03 -45.45 15.18
N GLY A 416 16.90 -45.23 14.50
CA GLY A 416 16.08 -44.02 14.65
C GLY A 416 15.45 -43.90 16.04
N ASP A 417 15.01 -45.03 16.59
CA ASP A 417 14.32 -45.08 17.89
C ASP A 417 15.30 -44.80 19.04
N ALA A 418 16.56 -45.20 18.89
CA ALA A 418 17.62 -44.89 19.85
C ALA A 418 17.95 -43.38 19.88
N LEU A 419 17.98 -42.72 18.73
CA LEU A 419 18.18 -41.27 18.64
C LEU A 419 16.99 -40.50 19.21
N GLN A 420 15.77 -40.96 18.95
CA GLN A 420 14.54 -40.36 19.47
C GLN A 420 14.44 -40.52 21.00
N SER A 421 14.85 -41.69 21.52
CA SER A 421 14.90 -41.94 22.97
C SER A 421 15.94 -41.06 23.66
N LEU A 422 17.11 -40.86 23.06
CA LEU A 422 18.13 -39.93 23.56
C LEU A 422 17.66 -38.47 23.53
N LEU A 423 16.93 -38.07 22.48
CA LEU A 423 16.35 -36.74 22.37
C LEU A 423 15.27 -36.50 23.44
N GLY A 424 14.42 -37.49 23.69
CA GLY A 424 13.40 -37.44 24.75
C GLY A 424 14.00 -37.40 26.16
N VAL A 425 15.08 -38.15 26.42
CA VAL A 425 15.82 -38.07 27.69
C VAL A 425 16.48 -36.70 27.84
N ALA A 426 17.12 -36.16 26.79
CA ALA A 426 17.73 -34.82 26.83
C ALA A 426 16.68 -33.73 27.09
N ALA A 427 15.49 -33.83 26.49
CA ALA A 427 14.37 -32.92 26.73
C ALA A 427 13.86 -33.00 28.18
N MET A 428 13.81 -34.20 28.77
CA MET A 428 13.43 -34.38 30.18
C MET A 428 14.46 -33.80 31.16
N VAL A 429 15.76 -33.96 30.87
CA VAL A 429 16.83 -33.37 31.68
C VAL A 429 16.84 -31.85 31.57
N SER A 430 16.63 -31.31 30.36
CA SER A 430 16.59 -29.85 30.15
C SER A 430 15.41 -29.18 30.87
N ASN A 431 14.28 -29.87 30.98
CA ASN A 431 13.09 -29.38 31.69
C ASN A 431 13.04 -29.81 33.16
N GLN A 432 14.18 -30.20 33.74
CA GLN A 432 14.33 -30.58 35.17
C GLN A 432 13.39 -31.70 35.64
N ARG A 433 12.84 -32.51 34.71
CA ARG A 433 11.97 -33.65 35.01
C ARG A 433 12.74 -34.92 35.36
N ALA A 434 14.01 -34.98 34.97
CA ALA A 434 14.92 -36.09 35.29
C ALA A 434 16.35 -35.56 35.49
N GLU A 435 17.13 -36.21 36.35
CA GLU A 435 18.54 -35.88 36.58
C GLU A 435 19.44 -37.07 36.22
N LEU A 436 20.59 -36.80 35.60
CA LEU A 436 21.61 -37.81 35.35
C LEU A 436 22.47 -38.00 36.61
N GLY A 437 22.30 -39.13 37.29
CA GLY A 437 23.14 -39.51 38.44
C GLY A 437 24.53 -40.02 38.03
N GLU A 438 25.50 -39.99 38.97
CA GLU A 438 26.84 -40.53 38.76
C GLU A 438 26.85 -42.07 38.59
N GLU A 439 27.77 -42.59 37.77
CA GLU A 439 27.93 -44.03 37.49
C GLU A 439 28.06 -44.87 38.76
N ILE A 440 27.03 -45.65 39.09
CA ILE A 440 27.17 -46.78 40.01
C ILE A 440 27.91 -47.88 39.24
N LYS A 441 29.20 -48.09 39.53
CA LYS A 441 29.98 -49.25 39.07
C LYS A 441 29.35 -50.55 39.58
N SER A 442 28.34 -51.07 38.86
CA SER A 442 27.80 -52.39 39.12
C SER A 442 28.66 -53.44 38.38
N ASN A 443 29.36 -54.26 39.16
CA ASN A 443 30.05 -55.46 38.69
C ASN A 443 29.01 -56.47 38.17
N THR A 444 28.69 -56.44 36.89
CA THR A 444 28.04 -57.57 36.23
C THR A 444 28.80 -57.92 34.96
N LYS A 445 29.59 -59.01 35.07
CA LYS A 445 30.22 -59.68 33.94
C LYS A 445 29.12 -60.19 33.01
N ILE A 446 28.89 -59.50 31.90
CA ILE A 446 28.21 -60.09 30.75
C ILE A 446 29.24 -60.98 30.05
N THR A 447 29.05 -62.28 30.15
CA THR A 447 29.81 -63.32 29.46
C THR A 447 29.21 -63.48 28.06
N THR A 448 29.76 -62.79 27.08
CA THR A 448 29.58 -63.16 25.67
C THR A 448 30.72 -64.07 25.25
N ASP A 449 30.40 -65.34 25.10
CA ASP A 449 31.25 -66.42 24.61
C ASP A 449 31.72 -66.08 23.18
N THR A 450 32.91 -65.51 23.06
CA THR A 450 33.61 -65.31 21.79
C THR A 450 35.08 -65.63 22.04
N ASP A 451 35.48 -66.85 21.70
CA ASP A 451 36.88 -67.26 21.68
C ASP A 451 37.60 -66.49 20.56
N TRP A 452 38.49 -65.59 20.96
CA TRP A 452 39.40 -64.89 20.07
C TRP A 452 40.76 -65.59 20.09
N GLU A 453 41.12 -66.30 19.02
CA GLU A 453 42.50 -66.71 18.79
C GLU A 453 43.25 -65.59 18.06
N TRP A 454 44.28 -65.06 18.72
CA TRP A 454 45.25 -64.15 18.10
C TRP A 454 46.33 -64.98 17.40
N MET A 455 46.55 -64.75 16.11
CA MET A 455 47.76 -65.26 15.46
C MET A 455 48.93 -64.30 15.77
N GLU A 456 50.03 -64.85 16.27
CA GLU A 456 51.31 -64.15 16.38
C GLU A 456 51.90 -63.88 14.99
N GLY A 457 52.27 -62.61 14.76
CA GLY A 457 53.37 -62.19 13.90
C GLY A 457 53.17 -62.25 12.39
N ASP A 458 52.95 -61.09 11.76
CA ASP A 458 53.60 -60.79 10.48
C ASP A 458 53.85 -59.28 10.28
N LEU A 459 54.93 -58.94 9.58
CA LEU A 459 55.77 -57.75 9.78
C LEU A 459 55.30 -56.42 9.14
N HIS A 460 54.04 -56.29 8.76
CA HIS A 460 53.49 -55.03 8.24
C HIS A 460 52.09 -54.79 8.79
N GLY A 461 51.99 -53.91 9.79
CA GLY A 461 50.81 -53.69 10.63
C GLY A 461 49.51 -53.30 9.92
N ARG A 462 48.76 -54.30 9.43
CA ARG A 462 47.34 -54.19 9.07
C ARG A 462 46.55 -55.32 9.72
N LYS A 463 45.75 -55.00 10.74
CA LYS A 463 44.81 -55.94 11.36
C LYS A 463 43.57 -56.04 10.47
N THR A 464 43.34 -57.21 9.86
CA THR A 464 42.11 -57.50 9.12
C THR A 464 41.32 -58.57 9.87
N VAL A 465 40.05 -58.29 10.19
CA VAL A 465 39.11 -59.21 10.81
C VAL A 465 38.20 -59.76 9.72
N ARG A 466 37.98 -61.08 9.67
CA ARG A 466 37.03 -61.69 8.73
C ARG A 466 36.00 -62.53 9.48
N ALA A 467 34.72 -62.20 9.30
CA ALA A 467 33.62 -63.05 9.75
C ALA A 467 33.49 -64.28 8.82
N ARG A 468 33.35 -65.47 9.39
CA ARG A 468 33.19 -66.73 8.66
C ARG A 468 31.73 -66.84 8.17
N LYS A 469 31.51 -67.14 6.88
CA LYS A 469 30.15 -67.43 6.37
C LYS A 469 29.61 -68.74 6.97
N PRO A 470 28.30 -68.84 7.23
CA PRO A 470 27.69 -70.01 7.84
C PRO A 470 27.75 -71.22 6.88
N LYS A 471 28.05 -72.40 7.43
CA LYS A 471 27.82 -73.68 6.74
C LYS A 471 26.32 -74.00 6.81
N ARG A 472 25.80 -74.57 5.71
CA ARG A 472 24.43 -75.04 5.50
C ARG A 472 23.85 -75.80 6.68
#